data_AF-A0A927RYP2-F1
#
_entry.id   AF-A0A927RYP2-F1
#
_cell.length_a   1.000
_cell.length_b   1.000
_cell.length_c   1.000
_cell.angle_alpha   90.00
_cell.angle_beta   90.00
_cell.angle_gamma   90.00
#
_symmetry.space_group_name_H-M   'P 1'
#
loop_
_entity.id
_entity.type
_entity.pdbx_description
1 polymer ?
#
loop_
_entity_poly.entity_id
_entity_poly.type
_entity_poly.pdbx_seq_one_letter_code
_entity_poly.pdbx_strand_id
1 'polypeptide(L)'
;MGGRVCYSGSPLKYSLSEEKQKKGAIRVTLGEKGAHAVEVVPLVPMRDMRTVEGPLHEIAAPECFSRDFVYAVVTDELLPADPQGALRTVYPNLMGLRIMNSRTNLEIDTGDIQVEAAKDPLEHFIDFYTMQNNQTPPDERRLEIMREIIEKAKEDRHAPD
;
A
#
# COMPACT_ATOMS: atom_id res chain seq x y z
N MET A 1 -16.42 -4.21 -38.86
CA MET A 1 -15.32 -4.88 -38.13
C MET A 1 -15.93 -6.09 -37.42
N GLY A 2 -15.72 -7.36 -37.78
CA GLY A 2 -14.55 -7.95 -38.42
C GLY A 2 -13.58 -8.48 -37.37
N GLY A 3 -13.95 -9.55 -36.64
CA GLY A 3 -13.08 -10.21 -35.68
C GLY A 3 -13.76 -11.33 -34.91
N ARG A 4 -13.58 -12.58 -35.35
CA ARG A 4 -13.93 -13.82 -34.62
C ARG A 4 -12.91 -14.14 -33.51
N VAL A 5 -12.37 -13.10 -32.87
CA VAL A 5 -11.33 -13.21 -31.84
C VAL A 5 -11.65 -12.20 -30.76
N CYS A 6 -11.85 -12.70 -29.55
CA CYS A 6 -12.01 -11.88 -28.36
C CYS A 6 -11.04 -12.39 -27.29
N TYR A 7 -10.48 -11.47 -26.52
CA TYR A 7 -9.74 -11.82 -25.32
C TYR A 7 -10.74 -11.98 -24.19
N SER A 8 -10.65 -13.09 -23.45
CA SER A 8 -11.53 -13.32 -22.30
C SER A 8 -11.29 -12.33 -21.16
N GLY A 9 -10.14 -11.63 -21.19
CA GLY A 9 -9.66 -10.86 -20.04
C GLY A 9 -9.31 -11.78 -18.87
N SER A 10 -8.97 -11.15 -17.75
CA SER A 10 -8.76 -11.82 -16.47
C SER A 10 -10.10 -12.03 -15.74
N PRO A 11 -10.21 -13.06 -14.88
CA PRO A 11 -11.42 -13.29 -14.09
C PRO A 11 -11.56 -12.32 -12.90
N LEU A 12 -10.43 -11.77 -12.42
CA LEU A 12 -10.33 -10.85 -11.28
C LEU A 12 -9.44 -9.65 -11.65
N LYS A 13 -9.48 -8.60 -10.83
CA LYS A 13 -8.55 -7.47 -10.92
C LYS A 13 -7.20 -7.88 -10.31
N TYR A 14 -6.12 -7.71 -11.06
CA TYR A 14 -4.75 -8.01 -10.64
C TYR A 14 -3.92 -6.74 -10.42
N SER A 15 -4.39 -5.59 -10.88
CA SER A 15 -3.75 -4.29 -10.66
C SER A 15 -4.77 -3.18 -10.45
N LEU A 16 -4.35 -2.08 -9.81
CA LEU A 16 -5.18 -0.88 -9.60
C LEU A 16 -5.68 -0.27 -10.92
N SER A 17 -4.96 -0.47 -12.02
CA SER A 17 -5.41 -0.06 -13.36
C SER A 17 -6.73 -0.73 -13.79
N GLU A 18 -7.08 -1.85 -13.17
CA GLU A 18 -8.29 -2.63 -13.44
C GLU A 18 -9.43 -2.32 -12.45
N GLU A 19 -9.24 -1.41 -11.50
CA GLU A 19 -10.22 -1.02 -10.48
C GLU A 19 -11.61 -0.71 -11.06
N LYS A 20 -11.64 -0.02 -12.20
CA LYS A 20 -12.90 0.41 -12.85
C LYS A 20 -13.42 -0.60 -13.88
N GLN A 21 -12.69 -1.69 -14.12
CA GLN A 21 -13.07 -2.71 -15.09
C GLN A 21 -14.10 -3.68 -14.50
N LYS A 22 -15.13 -4.00 -15.30
CA LYS A 22 -16.07 -5.07 -14.99
C LYS A 22 -15.52 -6.39 -15.51
N LYS A 23 -15.30 -7.33 -14.60
CA LYS A 23 -14.82 -8.67 -14.96
C LYS A 23 -15.98 -9.53 -15.44
N GLY A 24 -15.72 -10.40 -16.39
CA GLY A 24 -16.74 -11.22 -17.03
C GLY A 24 -16.12 -12.39 -17.79
N ALA A 25 -16.89 -13.47 -17.91
CA ALA A 25 -16.54 -14.61 -18.75
C ALA A 25 -17.25 -14.48 -20.10
N ILE A 26 -16.58 -14.88 -21.18
CA ILE A 26 -17.19 -14.92 -22.51
C ILE A 26 -17.93 -16.24 -22.69
N ARG A 27 -19.24 -16.18 -22.87
CA ARG A 27 -20.07 -17.32 -23.26
C ARG A 27 -20.27 -17.28 -24.78
N VAL A 28 -19.86 -18.35 -25.45
CA VAL A 28 -20.00 -18.51 -26.89
C VAL A 28 -20.98 -19.64 -27.16
N THR A 29 -22.05 -19.34 -27.88
CA THR A 29 -23.00 -20.33 -28.40
C THR A 29 -22.58 -20.70 -29.82
N LEU A 30 -22.36 -21.99 -30.09
CA LEU A 30 -22.02 -22.49 -31.41
C LEU A 30 -23.29 -22.99 -32.12
N GLY A 31 -23.46 -22.60 -33.39
CA GLY A 31 -24.44 -23.18 -34.31
C GLY A 31 -23.74 -23.95 -35.44
N GLU A 32 -24.51 -24.42 -36.43
CA GLU A 32 -24.03 -25.29 -37.52
C GLU A 32 -22.88 -24.68 -38.37
N LYS A 33 -22.80 -23.34 -38.46
CA LYS A 33 -21.78 -22.62 -39.23
C LYS A 33 -20.75 -21.87 -38.36
N GLY A 34 -20.64 -22.22 -37.08
CA GLY A 34 -19.71 -21.59 -36.12
C GLY A 34 -20.42 -20.74 -35.05
N ALA A 35 -19.71 -19.76 -34.48
CA ALA A 35 -20.24 -18.93 -33.39
C ALA A 35 -21.55 -18.21 -33.79
N HIS A 36 -22.64 -18.53 -33.09
CA HIS A 36 -23.99 -18.01 -33.26
C HIS A 36 -24.27 -16.81 -32.34
N ALA A 37 -23.76 -16.86 -31.10
CA ALA A 37 -23.85 -15.77 -30.14
C ALA A 37 -22.59 -15.69 -29.29
N VAL A 38 -22.21 -14.47 -28.90
CA VAL A 38 -21.10 -14.20 -27.98
C VAL A 38 -21.61 -13.17 -26.98
N GLU A 39 -21.54 -13.50 -25.70
CA GLU A 39 -22.01 -12.63 -24.62
C GLU A 39 -21.06 -12.64 -23.43
N VAL A 40 -21.05 -11.53 -22.69
CA VAL A 40 -20.23 -11.38 -21.48
C VAL A 40 -21.11 -11.70 -20.27
N VAL A 41 -20.77 -12.76 -19.55
CA VAL A 41 -21.39 -13.12 -18.27
C VAL A 41 -20.61 -12.41 -17.16
N PRO A 42 -21.20 -11.46 -16.41
CA PRO A 42 -20.50 -10.74 -15.34
C PRO A 42 -19.99 -11.69 -14.25
N LEU A 43 -18.76 -11.44 -13.78
CA LEU A 43 -18.19 -12.12 -12.62
C LEU A 43 -18.25 -11.19 -11.41
N VAL A 44 -18.72 -11.72 -10.28
CA VAL A 44 -18.76 -11.01 -9.00
C VAL A 44 -17.65 -11.58 -8.11
N PRO A 45 -16.59 -10.82 -7.82
CA PRO A 45 -15.49 -11.30 -7.00
C PRO A 45 -15.91 -11.40 -5.53
N MET A 46 -15.28 -12.32 -4.78
CA MET A 46 -15.49 -12.42 -3.32
C MET A 46 -14.95 -11.20 -2.57
N ARG A 47 -13.93 -10.55 -3.14
CA ARG A 47 -13.26 -9.35 -2.63
C ARG A 47 -12.99 -8.47 -3.83
N ASP A 48 -13.48 -7.25 -3.81
CA ASP A 48 -13.17 -6.34 -4.90
C ASP A 48 -11.82 -5.65 -4.65
N MET A 49 -11.27 -5.03 -5.70
CA MET A 49 -10.11 -4.14 -5.58
C MET A 49 -10.58 -2.70 -5.74
N ARG A 50 -10.23 -1.85 -4.76
CA ARG A 50 -10.61 -0.44 -4.73
C ARG A 50 -9.60 0.43 -3.98
N THR A 51 -9.63 1.71 -4.32
CA THR A 51 -8.89 2.78 -3.66
C THR A 51 -9.83 3.49 -2.70
N VAL A 52 -9.36 3.75 -1.49
CA VAL A 52 -10.01 4.65 -0.53
C VAL A 52 -9.13 5.86 -0.35
N GLU A 53 -9.74 7.04 -0.34
CA GLU A 53 -9.01 8.31 -0.25
C GLU A 53 -9.68 9.22 0.77
N GLY A 54 -8.88 9.83 1.63
CA GLY A 54 -9.36 10.81 2.61
C GLY A 54 -8.47 10.90 3.84
N PRO A 55 -8.90 11.68 4.85
CA PRO A 55 -8.21 11.76 6.13
C PRO A 55 -8.17 10.40 6.82
N LEU A 56 -7.04 10.06 7.45
CA LEU A 56 -6.79 8.78 8.11
C LEU A 56 -7.90 8.42 9.09
N HIS A 57 -8.37 9.39 9.87
CA HIS A 57 -9.42 9.17 10.87
C HIS A 57 -10.77 8.80 10.24
N GLU A 58 -11.05 9.25 9.02
CA GLU A 58 -12.28 8.91 8.30
C GLU A 58 -12.14 7.54 7.64
N ILE A 59 -11.03 7.30 6.94
CA ILE A 59 -10.87 6.06 6.17
C ILE A 59 -10.48 4.86 7.05
N ALA A 60 -9.96 5.08 8.26
CA ALA A 60 -9.69 4.06 9.28
C ALA A 60 -10.78 3.98 10.35
N ALA A 61 -11.96 4.57 10.11
CA ALA A 61 -13.10 4.43 11.00
C ALA A 61 -13.61 2.97 11.02
N PRO A 62 -14.06 2.42 12.16
CA PRO A 62 -14.56 1.04 12.25
C PRO A 62 -15.69 0.72 11.26
N GLU A 63 -16.52 1.72 10.92
CA GLU A 63 -17.63 1.60 9.98
C GLU A 63 -17.15 1.31 8.55
N CYS A 64 -15.89 1.61 8.24
CA CYS A 64 -15.30 1.36 6.93
C CYS A 64 -14.79 -0.08 6.75
N PHE A 65 -15.00 -0.97 7.74
CA PHE A 65 -14.50 -2.34 7.73
C PHE A 65 -14.85 -3.05 6.42
N SER A 66 -13.81 -3.53 5.72
CA SER A 66 -13.99 -4.33 4.51
C SER A 66 -12.87 -5.33 4.35
N ARG A 67 -13.22 -6.49 3.79
CA ARG A 67 -12.26 -7.53 3.40
C ARG A 67 -11.80 -7.39 1.95
N ASP A 68 -12.18 -6.32 1.26
CA ASP A 68 -11.70 -6.01 -0.07
C ASP A 68 -10.19 -5.78 -0.10
N PHE A 69 -9.61 -5.88 -1.29
CA PHE A 69 -8.24 -5.46 -1.56
C PHE A 69 -8.21 -3.93 -1.67
N VAL A 70 -7.68 -3.28 -0.64
CA VAL A 70 -7.76 -1.81 -0.52
C VAL A 70 -6.39 -1.20 -0.72
N TYR A 71 -6.31 -0.19 -1.60
CA TYR A 71 -5.18 0.73 -1.62
C TYR A 71 -5.62 2.03 -0.96
N ALA A 72 -4.91 2.47 0.08
CA ALA A 72 -5.29 3.66 0.83
C ALA A 72 -4.49 4.87 0.35
N VAL A 73 -5.17 5.99 0.20
CA VAL A 73 -4.56 7.29 -0.08
C VAL A 73 -4.93 8.25 1.04
N VAL A 74 -3.97 8.52 1.91
CA VAL A 74 -4.20 9.37 3.08
C VAL A 74 -3.87 10.81 2.73
N THR A 75 -4.79 11.72 3.04
CA THR A 75 -4.70 13.13 2.68
C THR A 75 -4.19 14.04 3.81
N ASP A 76 -3.96 13.51 5.02
CA ASP A 76 -3.40 14.31 6.12
C ASP A 76 -1.95 14.70 5.84
N GLU A 77 -1.61 15.96 6.15
CA GLU A 77 -0.23 16.44 6.06
C GLU A 77 0.66 15.87 7.19
N LEU A 78 0.07 15.65 8.37
CA LEU A 78 0.71 15.14 9.58
C LEU A 78 0.10 13.80 9.95
N LEU A 79 0.90 12.74 9.91
CA LEU A 79 0.46 11.39 10.22
C LEU A 79 0.89 10.95 11.62
N PRO A 80 0.10 10.09 12.28
CA PRO A 80 0.55 9.38 13.46
C PRO A 80 1.72 8.43 13.12
N ALA A 81 2.37 7.88 14.16
CA ALA A 81 3.54 7.02 14.00
C ALA A 81 3.27 5.75 13.16
N ASP A 82 2.06 5.19 13.24
CA ASP A 82 1.68 3.96 12.50
C ASP A 82 0.31 4.11 11.81
N PRO A 83 0.24 4.83 10.67
CA PRO A 83 -1.00 4.96 9.91
C PRO A 83 -1.41 3.64 9.25
N GLN A 84 -0.44 2.78 8.93
CA GLN A 84 -0.68 1.51 8.29
C GLN A 84 -1.35 0.51 9.25
N GLY A 85 -0.93 0.44 10.51
CA GLY A 85 -1.55 -0.38 11.53
C GLY A 85 -3.00 0.01 11.81
N ALA A 86 -3.27 1.32 11.86
CA ALA A 86 -4.64 1.83 11.96
C ALA A 86 -5.51 1.33 10.79
N LEU A 87 -5.01 1.45 9.56
CA LEU A 87 -5.71 0.96 8.37
C LEU A 87 -5.88 -0.56 8.34
N ARG A 88 -4.87 -1.34 8.78
CA ARG A 88 -4.95 -2.81 8.82
C ARG A 88 -6.00 -3.34 9.79
N THR A 89 -6.36 -2.55 10.79
CA THR A 89 -7.46 -2.89 11.74
C THR A 89 -8.81 -2.94 11.03
N VAL A 90 -9.00 -2.10 10.00
CA VAL A 90 -10.26 -1.94 9.26
C VAL A 90 -10.22 -2.66 7.90
N TYR A 91 -9.03 -2.74 7.28
CA TYR A 91 -8.78 -3.38 5.99
C TYR A 91 -7.74 -4.50 6.13
N PRO A 92 -8.16 -5.74 6.45
CA PRO A 92 -7.23 -6.86 6.62
C PRO A 92 -6.41 -7.17 5.36
N ASN A 93 -6.91 -6.82 4.17
CA ASN A 93 -6.24 -7.03 2.88
C ASN A 93 -5.76 -5.70 2.27
N LEU A 94 -5.23 -4.79 3.10
CA LEU A 94 -4.58 -3.56 2.64
C LEU A 94 -3.40 -3.91 1.72
N MET A 95 -3.48 -3.47 0.46
CA MET A 95 -2.47 -3.68 -0.57
C MET A 95 -1.31 -2.69 -0.47
N GLY A 96 -1.59 -1.46 -0.06
CA GLY A 96 -0.59 -0.39 0.01
C GLY A 96 -1.17 0.92 0.55
N LEU A 97 -0.27 1.85 0.81
CA LEU A 97 -0.57 3.18 1.34
C LEU A 97 0.22 4.23 0.56
N ARG A 98 -0.48 5.24 0.04
CA ARG A 98 0.09 6.48 -0.47
C ARG A 98 -0.26 7.63 0.45
N ILE A 99 0.70 8.50 0.74
CA ILE A 99 0.49 9.69 1.56
C ILE A 99 0.56 10.91 0.65
N MET A 100 -0.52 11.68 0.56
CA MET A 100 -0.55 12.95 -0.15
C MET A 100 0.00 14.06 0.74
N ASN A 101 1.30 14.03 1.02
CA ASN A 101 1.95 15.18 1.65
C ASN A 101 2.29 16.19 0.54
N SER A 102 1.96 17.47 0.75
CA SER A 102 2.21 18.57 -0.19
C SER A 102 3.70 18.76 -0.54
N ARG A 103 4.64 18.05 0.12
CA ARG A 103 6.09 18.19 -0.05
C ARG A 103 6.86 16.89 -0.33
N THR A 104 6.28 15.70 -0.14
CA THR A 104 6.91 14.41 -0.47
C THR A 104 5.87 13.38 -0.91
N ASN A 105 6.07 12.79 -2.10
CA ASN A 105 5.21 11.72 -2.61
C ASN A 105 5.80 10.38 -2.15
N LEU A 106 5.49 9.98 -0.90
CA LEU A 106 5.95 8.71 -0.34
C LEU A 106 4.94 7.61 -0.67
N GLU A 107 5.36 6.68 -1.54
CA GLU A 107 4.67 5.41 -1.75
C GLU A 107 5.29 4.38 -0.83
N ILE A 108 4.50 3.86 0.11
CA ILE A 108 4.90 2.71 0.92
C ILE A 108 4.30 1.49 0.24
N ASP A 109 5.10 0.85 -0.61
CA ASP A 109 4.77 -0.46 -1.16
C ASP A 109 5.14 -1.54 -0.13
N THR A 110 4.15 -2.30 0.31
CA THR A 110 4.39 -3.43 1.21
C THR A 110 4.94 -4.68 0.53
N GLY A 111 5.14 -4.64 -0.80
CA GLY A 111 5.69 -5.73 -1.59
C GLY A 111 7.21 -5.93 -1.46
N ASP A 112 7.97 -4.87 -1.16
CA ASP A 112 9.43 -4.91 -1.21
C ASP A 112 10.07 -4.67 0.17
N ILE A 113 10.29 -5.74 0.92
CA ILE A 113 11.31 -5.73 1.98
C ILE A 113 12.67 -5.79 1.29
N GLN A 114 13.15 -4.65 0.77
CA GLN A 114 14.56 -4.52 0.47
C GLN A 114 15.29 -4.47 1.80
N VAL A 115 16.03 -5.54 2.10
CA VAL A 115 17.05 -5.51 3.16
C VAL A 115 18.13 -4.57 2.65
N GLU A 116 17.96 -3.27 2.89
CA GLU A 116 19.06 -2.30 2.73
C GLU A 116 20.23 -2.82 3.56
N ALA A 117 21.42 -2.84 2.97
CA ALA A 117 22.66 -3.17 3.68
C ALA A 117 22.70 -2.41 5.00
N ALA A 118 23.09 -3.08 6.08
CA ALA A 118 23.05 -2.53 7.44
C ALA A 118 23.75 -1.16 7.52
N LYS A 119 22.98 -0.07 7.40
CA LYS A 119 23.50 1.28 7.65
C LYS A 119 23.75 1.41 9.14
N ASP A 120 24.67 2.30 9.51
CA ASP A 120 24.91 2.58 10.91
C ASP A 120 23.62 3.11 11.58
N PRO A 121 23.27 2.68 12.81
CA PRO A 121 22.07 3.14 13.49
C PRO A 121 21.95 4.67 13.60
N LEU A 122 23.07 5.39 13.66
CA LEU A 122 23.06 6.85 13.65
C LEU A 122 22.68 7.42 12.28
N GLU A 123 23.12 6.79 11.19
CA GLU A 123 22.71 7.19 9.83
C GLU A 123 21.21 6.97 9.63
N HIS A 124 20.67 5.83 10.09
CA HIS A 124 19.22 5.61 10.08
C HIS A 124 18.46 6.69 10.87
N PHE A 125 18.99 7.12 12.01
CA PHE A 125 18.39 8.21 12.77
C PHE A 125 18.46 9.54 12.00
N ILE A 126 19.60 9.87 11.39
CA ILE A 126 19.76 11.10 10.61
C ILE A 126 18.79 11.11 9.44
N ASP A 127 18.71 10.02 8.67
CA ASP A 127 17.80 9.88 7.54
C ASP A 127 16.35 10.07 8.00
N PHE A 128 15.94 9.35 9.05
CA PHE A 128 14.58 9.43 9.60
C PHE A 128 14.26 10.83 10.15
N TYR A 129 15.17 11.41 10.93
CA TYR A 129 15.00 12.73 11.53
C TYR A 129 14.88 13.81 10.46
N THR A 130 15.74 13.76 9.45
CA THR A 130 15.79 14.69 8.32
C THR A 130 14.52 14.56 7.48
N MET A 131 14.06 13.33 7.25
CA MET A 131 12.80 13.04 6.56
C MET A 131 11.59 13.58 7.33
N GLN A 132 11.59 13.48 8.66
CA GLN A 132 10.48 13.95 9.49
C GLN A 132 10.48 15.47 9.74
N ASN A 133 11.64 16.13 9.65
CA ASN A 133 11.83 17.56 9.94
C ASN A 133 12.17 18.39 8.70
N ASN A 134 11.45 18.20 7.59
CA ASN A 134 11.56 19.04 6.39
C ASN A 134 12.96 19.11 5.77
N GLN A 135 13.67 17.97 5.67
CA GLN A 135 15.05 17.90 5.21
C GLN A 135 16.04 18.72 6.06
N THR A 136 15.63 19.12 7.27
CA THR A 136 16.52 19.78 8.21
C THR A 136 17.27 18.69 8.98
N PRO A 137 18.60 18.62 8.87
CA PRO A 137 19.37 17.65 9.63
C PRO A 137 19.23 17.94 11.13
N PRO A 138 19.34 16.92 11.98
CA PRO A 138 19.38 17.12 13.42
C PRO A 138 20.55 18.04 13.80
N ASP A 139 20.32 18.92 14.77
CA ASP A 139 21.38 19.74 15.32
C ASP A 139 22.39 18.89 16.11
N GLU A 140 23.56 19.47 16.36
CA GLU A 140 24.67 18.77 17.02
C GLU A 140 24.28 18.26 18.41
N ARG A 141 23.43 19.00 19.12
CA ARG A 141 22.90 18.59 20.43
C ARG A 141 22.05 17.32 20.35
N ARG A 142 21.18 17.21 19.36
CA ARG A 142 20.33 16.02 19.14
C ARG A 142 21.14 14.82 18.68
N LEU A 143 22.18 15.04 17.87
CA LEU A 143 23.12 14.00 17.48
C LEU A 143 23.88 13.43 18.67
N GLU A 144 24.35 14.29 19.59
CA GLU A 144 25.05 13.87 20.81
C GLU A 144 24.15 12.99 21.70
N ILE A 145 22.90 13.42 21.92
CA ILE A 145 21.91 12.66 22.70
C ILE A 145 21.67 11.29 22.06
N MET A 146 21.52 11.22 20.74
CA MET A 146 21.26 9.94 20.06
C MET A 146 22.47 9.01 20.12
N ARG A 147 23.69 9.54 20.01
CA ARG A 147 24.92 8.76 20.20
C ARG A 147 24.99 8.14 21.59
N GLU A 148 24.70 8.92 22.63
CA GLU A 148 24.66 8.40 24.01
C GLU A 148 23.62 7.29 24.19
N ILE A 149 22.42 7.44 23.60
CA ILE A 149 21.36 6.42 23.67
C ILE A 149 21.80 5.14 22.95
N ILE A 150 22.42 5.26 21.76
CA ILE A 150 22.90 4.12 20.99
C ILE A 150 24.01 3.38 21.75
N GLU A 151 24.95 4.08 22.37
CA GLU A 151 26.01 3.45 23.15
C GLU A 151 25.47 2.75 24.41
N LYS A 152 24.58 3.38 25.17
CA LYS A 152 23.91 2.70 26.30
C LYS A 152 23.15 1.44 25.85
N ALA A 153 22.46 1.51 24.72
CA ALA A 153 21.73 0.36 24.16
C ALA A 153 22.64 -0.75 23.58
N LYS A 154 23.93 -0.49 23.38
CA LYS A 154 24.94 -1.50 23.03
C LYS A 154 25.54 -2.14 24.28
N GLU A 155 25.79 -1.33 25.32
CA GLU A 155 26.29 -1.79 26.63
C GLU A 155 25.28 -2.72 27.32
N ASP A 156 24.00 -2.37 27.33
CA ASP A 156 22.92 -3.19 27.89
C ASP A 156 22.74 -4.53 27.15
N ARG A 157 23.15 -4.61 25.89
CA ARG A 157 23.12 -5.85 25.09
C ARG A 157 24.32 -6.77 25.34
N HIS A 158 25.36 -6.27 26.01
CA HIS A 158 26.60 -7.00 26.32
C HIS A 158 26.74 -7.31 27.81
N ALA A 159 25.71 -7.06 28.64
CA ALA A 159 25.68 -7.55 30.01
C ALA A 159 25.61 -9.10 29.99
N PRO A 160 26.58 -9.81 30.60
CA PRO A 160 26.50 -11.27 30.71
C PRO A 160 25.36 -11.65 31.66
N ASP A 161 24.56 -12.64 31.25
CA ASP A 161 23.68 -13.42 32.15
C ASP A 161 24.46 -14.06 33.30
#